data_AF-A0A7S4KR20-F1
#
_entry.id   AF-A0A7S4KR20-F1
#
_cell.length_a   1.000
_cell.length_b   1.000
_cell.length_c   1.000
_cell.angle_alpha   90.00
_cell.angle_beta   90.00
_cell.angle_gamma   90.00
#
_symmetry.space_group_name_H-M   'P 1'
#
loop_
_entity.id
_entity.type
_entity.pdbx_description
1 polymer ?
#
loop_
_entity_poly.entity_id
_entity_poly.type
_entity_poly.pdbx_seq_one_letter_code
_entity_poly.pdbx_strand_id
1 'polypeptide(L)'
;GRGDGEGKEGERKEKRREKWREDKVAVYVDEYKVYLKGATDFDTGLKGIVFIGNGEQTNKQGVALKMTDMPYLLPSLSPLPPSLVFPQNLPSMVVGWLIYDAVREREIEREKGRTQEEGKEEGKGVVRVLDMCAAPGGKTTHVANLLGKRNFMITAMDRSKTRAMELDNLIQKLELGDKVEILHNDSAKACQEENTERQEPKNKEKEQQKPQKRGEKKEKKFAKKNNRKKKAAKHTYCPGLFALLCPSLPLSLSLF
;
A
#
# COMPACT_ATOMS: atom_id res chain seq x y z
N GLY A 1 -60.10 -6.59 12.19
CA GLY A 1 -59.06 -7.59 11.92
C GLY A 1 -57.92 -6.95 11.17
N ARG A 2 -56.82 -6.63 11.87
CA ARG A 2 -55.52 -6.25 11.28
C ARG A 2 -54.46 -6.83 12.21
N GLY A 3 -54.02 -8.05 11.95
CA GLY A 3 -53.06 -8.77 12.80
C GLY A 3 -52.28 -9.89 12.12
N ASP A 4 -52.64 -10.30 10.89
CA ASP A 4 -52.11 -11.54 10.30
C ASP A 4 -51.02 -11.34 9.22
N GLY A 5 -50.55 -10.10 9.04
CA GLY A 5 -49.59 -9.75 7.98
C GLY A 5 -48.12 -9.91 8.37
N GLU A 6 -47.76 -9.54 9.60
CA GLU A 6 -46.35 -9.48 10.05
C GLU A 6 -45.77 -10.88 10.31
N GLY A 7 -46.57 -11.81 10.84
CA GLY A 7 -46.14 -13.20 11.06
C GLY A 7 -45.78 -13.93 9.76
N LYS A 8 -46.55 -13.71 8.69
CA LYS A 8 -46.34 -14.35 7.39
C LYS A 8 -45.08 -13.85 6.68
N GLU A 9 -44.70 -12.58 6.87
CA GLU A 9 -43.50 -12.02 6.27
C GLU A 9 -42.22 -12.48 7.01
N GLY A 10 -42.29 -12.57 8.35
CA GLY A 10 -41.23 -13.15 9.18
C GLY A 10 -40.96 -14.61 8.83
N GLU A 11 -42.03 -15.43 8.76
CA GLU A 11 -41.95 -16.86 8.44
C GLU A 11 -41.43 -17.10 7.00
N ARG A 12 -41.74 -16.21 6.05
CA ARG A 12 -41.25 -16.29 4.66
C ARG A 12 -39.79 -15.86 4.52
N LYS A 13 -39.33 -14.90 5.34
CA LYS A 13 -37.91 -14.51 5.43
C LYS A 13 -37.09 -15.60 6.12
N GLU A 14 -37.64 -16.25 7.13
CA GLU A 14 -37.04 -17.37 7.84
C GLU A 14 -36.95 -18.60 6.94
N LYS A 15 -38.04 -18.99 6.25
CA LYS A 15 -38.04 -20.04 5.22
C LYS A 15 -37.08 -19.75 4.06
N ARG A 16 -36.94 -18.48 3.63
CA ARG A 16 -35.89 -18.11 2.65
C ARG A 16 -34.51 -18.34 3.25
N ARG A 17 -34.21 -17.81 4.45
CA ARG A 17 -32.92 -18.00 5.12
C ARG A 17 -32.55 -19.46 5.36
N GLU A 18 -33.55 -20.30 5.59
CA GLU A 18 -33.38 -21.74 5.76
C GLU A 18 -33.13 -22.47 4.42
N LYS A 19 -33.77 -22.01 3.33
CA LYS A 19 -33.57 -22.52 1.96
C LYS A 19 -32.15 -22.28 1.44
N TRP A 20 -31.49 -21.18 1.80
CA TRP A 20 -30.12 -20.86 1.35
C TRP A 20 -29.03 -21.59 2.15
N ARG A 21 -29.36 -22.55 3.01
CA ARG A 21 -28.35 -23.34 3.71
C ARG A 21 -27.65 -24.25 2.69
N GLU A 22 -26.37 -23.98 2.47
CA GLU A 22 -25.42 -24.88 1.81
C GLU A 22 -25.59 -25.02 0.28
N ASP A 23 -26.15 -24.01 -0.38
CA ASP A 23 -26.17 -23.97 -1.85
C ASP A 23 -24.74 -23.92 -2.40
N LYS A 24 -24.43 -24.87 -3.29
CA LYS A 24 -23.22 -24.86 -4.10
C LYS A 24 -23.36 -23.83 -5.21
N VAL A 25 -22.36 -22.97 -5.35
CA VAL A 25 -22.34 -21.91 -6.35
C VAL A 25 -21.01 -21.91 -7.09
N ALA A 26 -21.07 -21.53 -8.37
CA ALA A 26 -19.89 -21.18 -9.16
C ALA A 26 -19.55 -19.70 -8.94
N VAL A 27 -18.26 -19.41 -8.80
CA VAL A 27 -17.75 -18.08 -8.48
C VAL A 27 -16.96 -17.54 -9.66
N TYR A 28 -17.21 -16.29 -9.98
CA TYR A 28 -16.59 -15.60 -11.08
C TYR A 28 -16.05 -14.24 -10.66
N VAL A 29 -15.00 -13.78 -11.31
CA VAL A 29 -14.45 -12.42 -11.21
C VAL A 29 -14.90 -11.63 -12.42
N ASP A 30 -15.49 -10.47 -12.17
CA ASP A 30 -15.70 -9.44 -13.18
C ASP A 30 -14.42 -8.61 -13.33
N GLU A 31 -13.57 -9.03 -14.26
CA GLU A 31 -12.26 -8.43 -14.51
C GLU A 31 -12.36 -6.97 -14.95
N TYR A 32 -13.38 -6.67 -15.77
CA TYR A 32 -13.58 -5.33 -16.35
C TYR A 32 -14.54 -4.45 -15.55
N LYS A 33 -15.04 -4.94 -14.41
CA LYS A 33 -15.96 -4.21 -13.51
C LYS A 33 -17.19 -3.69 -14.24
N VAL A 34 -17.73 -4.49 -15.15
CA VAL A 34 -18.92 -4.17 -15.96
C VAL A 34 -20.18 -4.19 -15.11
N TYR A 35 -20.26 -5.09 -14.14
CA TYR A 35 -21.46 -5.32 -13.35
C TYR A 35 -21.51 -4.43 -12.11
N LEU A 36 -22.66 -3.81 -11.90
CA LEU A 36 -22.92 -3.02 -10.69
C LEU A 36 -23.27 -3.94 -9.51
N LYS A 37 -22.94 -3.49 -8.30
CA LYS A 37 -23.27 -4.20 -7.07
C LYS A 37 -24.79 -4.44 -6.98
N GLY A 38 -25.19 -5.70 -6.80
CA GLY A 38 -26.59 -6.10 -6.69
C GLY A 38 -27.24 -6.54 -8.01
N ALA A 39 -26.49 -6.58 -9.12
CA ALA A 39 -26.93 -7.20 -10.35
C ALA A 39 -27.35 -8.67 -10.11
N THR A 40 -28.39 -9.11 -10.80
CA THR A 40 -28.93 -10.48 -10.71
C THR A 40 -28.73 -11.27 -11.99
N ASP A 41 -28.55 -10.57 -13.11
CA ASP A 41 -28.37 -11.17 -14.43
C ASP A 41 -26.96 -10.91 -14.92
N PHE A 42 -26.29 -11.97 -15.35
CA PHE A 42 -24.89 -11.95 -15.79
C PHE A 42 -24.79 -12.67 -17.12
N ASP A 43 -24.16 -12.04 -18.09
CA ASP A 43 -23.82 -12.69 -19.35
C ASP A 43 -22.42 -13.31 -19.23
N THR A 44 -22.41 -14.62 -19.00
CA THR A 44 -21.19 -15.43 -18.88
C THR A 44 -20.47 -15.63 -20.22
N GLY A 45 -21.07 -15.22 -21.34
CA GLY A 45 -20.46 -15.24 -22.68
C GLY A 45 -19.59 -14.03 -22.98
N LEU A 46 -19.64 -12.98 -22.15
CA LEU A 46 -18.82 -11.79 -22.33
C LEU A 46 -17.35 -12.05 -21.95
N LYS A 47 -16.44 -11.55 -22.80
CA LYS A 47 -15.01 -11.43 -22.46
C LYS A 47 -14.91 -10.57 -21.19
N GLY A 48 -14.42 -11.14 -20.08
CA GLY A 48 -14.18 -10.42 -18.82
C GLY A 48 -14.80 -11.04 -17.57
N ILE A 49 -15.66 -12.06 -17.70
CA ILE A 49 -16.05 -12.90 -16.56
C ILE A 49 -15.14 -14.12 -16.51
N VAL A 50 -14.36 -14.24 -15.44
CA VAL A 50 -13.40 -15.34 -15.27
C VAL A 50 -13.87 -16.26 -14.15
N PHE A 51 -14.02 -17.55 -14.44
CA PHE A 51 -14.32 -18.56 -13.41
C PHE A 51 -13.14 -18.75 -12.48
N ILE A 52 -13.36 -18.66 -11.17
CA ILE A 52 -12.32 -18.81 -10.14
C ILE A 52 -12.52 -20.00 -9.20
N GLY A 53 -13.59 -20.76 -9.37
CA GLY A 53 -13.87 -21.95 -8.57
C GLY A 53 -15.31 -22.04 -8.10
N ASN A 54 -15.61 -23.14 -7.41
CA ASN A 54 -16.89 -23.38 -6.76
C ASN A 54 -16.77 -23.13 -5.25
N GLY A 55 -17.90 -22.79 -4.64
CA GLY A 55 -17.99 -22.63 -3.20
C GLY A 55 -19.37 -22.95 -2.65
N GLU A 56 -19.48 -22.97 -1.34
CA GLU A 56 -20.72 -23.20 -0.60
C GLU A 56 -21.06 -21.95 0.21
N GLN A 57 -22.31 -21.51 0.12
CA GLN A 57 -22.79 -20.40 0.93
C GLN A 57 -22.73 -20.76 2.42
N THR A 58 -22.32 -19.79 3.23
CA THR A 58 -22.20 -20.01 4.68
C THR A 58 -22.88 -18.90 5.46
N ASN A 59 -23.44 -19.26 6.62
CA ASN A 59 -24.09 -18.34 7.56
C ASN A 59 -23.13 -17.82 8.63
N LYS A 60 -21.82 -18.09 8.51
CA LYS A 60 -20.81 -17.59 9.44
C LYS A 60 -20.65 -16.08 9.29
N GLN A 61 -20.69 -15.34 10.40
CA GLN A 61 -20.45 -13.91 10.38
C GLN A 61 -19.09 -13.60 9.74
N GLY A 62 -19.08 -12.65 8.80
CA GLY A 62 -17.87 -12.23 8.08
C GLY A 62 -17.47 -13.13 6.90
N VAL A 63 -18.13 -14.27 6.68
CA VAL A 63 -17.86 -15.16 5.54
C VAL A 63 -19.14 -15.32 4.72
N ALA A 64 -19.12 -14.87 3.47
CA ALA A 64 -20.26 -15.06 2.56
C ALA A 64 -20.22 -16.42 1.88
N LEU A 65 -19.03 -16.87 1.50
CA LEU A 65 -18.82 -18.08 0.72
C LEU A 65 -17.55 -18.80 1.18
N LYS A 66 -17.64 -20.12 1.30
CA LYS A 66 -16.48 -20.99 1.51
C LYS A 66 -16.12 -21.65 0.18
N MET A 67 -14.97 -21.30 -0.40
CA MET A 67 -14.48 -21.96 -1.62
C MET A 67 -14.21 -23.46 -1.33
N THR A 68 -14.70 -24.34 -2.20
CA THR A 68 -14.59 -25.80 -2.06
C THR A 68 -13.75 -26.43 -3.16
N ASP A 69 -13.83 -25.91 -4.38
CA ASP A 69 -13.08 -26.40 -5.54
C ASP A 69 -12.48 -25.21 -6.28
N MET A 70 -11.17 -25.08 -6.23
CA MET A 70 -10.43 -23.96 -6.82
C MET A 70 -9.47 -24.48 -7.89
N PRO A 71 -9.38 -23.82 -9.06
CA PRO A 71 -8.45 -24.23 -10.11
C PRO A 71 -6.98 -24.10 -9.68
N TYR A 72 -6.71 -23.21 -8.72
CA TYR A 72 -5.39 -23.02 -8.13
C TYR A 72 -5.48 -23.13 -6.62
N LEU A 73 -4.82 -24.13 -6.06
CA LEU A 73 -4.74 -24.33 -4.61
C LEU A 73 -3.51 -23.61 -4.05
N LEU A 74 -3.72 -22.53 -3.32
CA LEU A 74 -2.69 -21.85 -2.54
C LEU A 74 -3.07 -21.90 -1.06
N PRO A 75 -2.15 -22.27 -0.15
CA PRO A 75 -2.44 -22.26 1.28
C PRO A 75 -2.68 -20.82 1.76
N SER A 76 -3.65 -20.65 2.66
CA SER A 76 -3.87 -19.35 3.29
C SER A 76 -2.76 -19.08 4.31
N LEU A 77 -2.04 -17.97 4.13
CA LEU A 77 -1.02 -17.50 5.08
C LEU A 77 -1.58 -16.48 6.08
N SER A 78 -2.84 -16.08 5.94
CA SER A 78 -3.50 -15.09 6.81
C SER A 78 -3.52 -15.45 8.29
N PRO A 79 -3.60 -16.73 8.72
CA PRO A 79 -3.54 -17.09 10.13
C PRO A 79 -2.15 -16.93 10.77
N LEU A 80 -1.09 -16.82 9.96
CA LEU A 80 0.27 -16.74 10.47
C LEU A 80 0.58 -15.30 10.92
N PRO A 81 1.23 -15.11 12.08
CA PRO A 81 1.58 -13.78 12.54
C PRO A 81 2.69 -13.18 11.66
N PRO A 82 2.66 -11.85 11.39
CA PRO A 82 3.71 -11.17 10.62
C PRO A 82 5.12 -11.32 11.22
N SER A 83 5.22 -11.51 12.54
CA SER A 83 6.48 -11.75 13.24
C SER A 83 7.15 -13.08 12.86
N LEU A 84 6.38 -14.04 12.33
CA LEU A 84 6.90 -15.31 11.87
C LEU A 84 7.04 -15.37 10.34
N VAL A 85 6.01 -14.92 9.62
CA VAL A 85 5.97 -14.97 8.15
C VAL A 85 5.39 -13.68 7.59
N PHE A 86 6.10 -13.10 6.60
CA PHE A 86 5.59 -12.01 5.79
C PHE A 86 5.52 -12.44 4.32
N PRO A 87 4.32 -12.53 3.71
CA PRO A 87 4.19 -12.95 2.32
C PRO A 87 4.80 -11.90 1.38
N GLN A 88 5.83 -12.29 0.64
CA GLN A 88 6.53 -11.43 -0.30
C GLN A 88 6.95 -12.20 -1.55
N ASN A 89 6.75 -11.61 -2.71
CA ASN A 89 7.16 -12.22 -3.98
C ASN A 89 8.69 -12.28 -4.07
N LEU A 90 9.21 -13.33 -4.73
CA LEU A 90 10.65 -13.58 -4.87
C LEU A 90 11.45 -12.36 -5.38
N PRO A 91 11.02 -11.61 -6.41
CA PRO A 91 11.79 -10.44 -6.86
C PRO A 91 11.93 -9.35 -5.78
N SER A 92 10.92 -9.19 -4.92
CA SER A 92 11.00 -8.23 -3.81
C SER A 92 11.94 -8.71 -2.71
N MET A 93 12.06 -10.02 -2.48
CA MET A 93 13.04 -10.57 -1.55
C MET A 93 14.47 -10.34 -2.02
N VAL A 94 14.73 -10.54 -3.31
CA VAL A 94 16.06 -10.31 -3.92
C VAL A 94 16.49 -8.86 -3.76
N VAL A 95 15.58 -7.89 -3.94
CA VAL A 95 15.87 -6.46 -3.68
C VAL A 95 16.32 -6.22 -2.24
N GLY A 96 15.72 -6.91 -1.26
CA GLY A 96 16.14 -6.81 0.14
C GLY A 96 17.59 -7.23 0.36
N TRP A 97 18.01 -8.32 -0.28
CA TRP A 97 19.40 -8.81 -0.24
C TRP A 97 20.38 -7.86 -0.92
N LEU A 98 20.02 -7.29 -2.07
CA LEU A 98 20.86 -6.30 -2.75
C LEU A 98 21.08 -5.05 -1.89
N ILE A 99 20.03 -4.58 -1.21
CA ILE A 99 20.16 -3.45 -0.27
C ILE A 99 21.02 -3.83 0.93
N TYR A 100 20.87 -5.05 1.46
CA TYR A 100 21.69 -5.55 2.55
C TYR A 100 23.19 -5.53 2.20
N ASP A 101 23.56 -6.01 1.01
CA ASP A 101 24.96 -5.99 0.56
C ASP A 101 25.49 -4.56 0.41
N ALA A 102 24.70 -3.67 -0.19
CA ALA A 102 25.06 -2.26 -0.31
C ALA A 102 25.27 -1.58 1.06
N VAL A 103 24.43 -1.86 2.05
CA VAL A 103 24.58 -1.33 3.41
C VAL A 103 25.85 -1.87 4.08
N ARG A 104 26.15 -3.16 3.89
CA ARG A 104 27.35 -3.80 4.42
C ARG A 104 28.62 -3.20 3.82
N GLU A 105 28.65 -2.96 2.52
CA GLU A 105 29.79 -2.30 1.85
C GLU A 105 30.02 -0.90 2.42
N ARG A 106 28.94 -0.12 2.59
CA ARG A 106 29.00 1.22 3.21
C ARG A 106 29.48 1.20 4.66
N GLU A 107 29.12 0.18 5.44
CA GLU A 107 29.63 0.02 6.80
C GLU A 107 31.16 -0.18 6.80
N ILE A 108 31.67 -1.05 5.92
CA ILE A 108 33.10 -1.34 5.79
C ILE A 108 33.89 -0.10 5.33
N GLU A 109 33.40 0.64 4.34
CA GLU A 109 34.03 1.88 3.87
C GLU A 109 34.21 2.89 5.02
N ARG A 110 33.18 3.04 5.85
CA ARG A 110 33.19 3.97 7.00
C ARG A 110 34.07 3.51 8.16
N GLU A 111 34.31 2.21 8.30
CA GLU A 111 35.26 1.68 9.28
C GLU A 111 36.70 1.94 8.82
N LYS A 112 37.00 1.70 7.53
CA LYS A 112 38.33 1.96 6.95
C LYS A 112 38.72 3.44 6.96
N GLY A 113 37.77 4.34 6.68
CA GLY A 113 38.01 5.79 6.72
C GLY A 113 38.31 6.34 8.11
N ARG A 114 37.84 5.66 9.17
CA ARG A 114 38.08 6.07 10.58
C ARG A 114 39.46 5.69 11.10
N THR A 115 40.09 4.66 10.57
CA THR A 115 41.45 4.26 10.96
C THR A 115 42.55 5.26 10.56
N GLN A 116 42.23 6.32 9.79
CA GLN A 116 43.19 7.35 9.38
C GLN A 116 43.08 8.68 10.14
N GLU A 117 42.02 8.89 10.95
CA GLU A 117 41.90 10.08 11.81
C GLU A 117 42.08 9.65 13.28
N GLU A 118 43.31 9.82 13.77
CA GLU A 118 43.69 9.51 15.15
C GLU A 118 42.89 10.35 16.16
N GLY A 119 42.33 9.68 17.17
CA GLY A 119 42.20 10.27 18.51
C GLY A 119 40.85 10.82 18.97
N LYS A 120 39.73 10.54 18.29
CA LYS A 120 38.39 10.78 18.86
C LYS A 120 37.54 9.52 18.87
N GLU A 121 37.30 9.00 20.07
CA GLU A 121 36.23 8.04 20.35
C GLU A 121 34.87 8.71 20.08
N GLU A 122 34.46 8.78 18.82
CA GLU A 122 33.09 9.08 18.45
C GLU A 122 32.45 7.81 17.87
N GLY A 123 31.25 7.49 18.39
CA GLY A 123 30.59 6.21 18.24
C GLY A 123 30.48 5.70 16.80
N LYS A 124 30.37 4.38 16.66
CA LYS A 124 30.22 3.69 15.38
C LYS A 124 29.21 4.42 14.48
N GLY A 125 29.62 4.93 13.32
CA GLY A 125 28.73 5.74 12.47
C GLY A 125 27.53 4.94 11.95
N VAL A 126 26.33 5.52 11.99
CA VAL A 126 25.06 4.88 11.57
C VAL A 126 24.89 4.96 10.05
N VAL A 127 24.66 3.85 9.36
CA VAL A 127 24.29 3.85 7.94
C VAL A 127 22.82 4.23 7.79
N ARG A 128 22.52 5.26 6.99
CA ARG A 128 21.14 5.72 6.76
C ARG A 128 20.64 5.20 5.41
N VAL A 129 19.46 4.59 5.41
CA VAL A 129 18.78 4.06 4.22
C VAL A 129 17.47 4.81 4.05
N LEU A 130 17.18 5.26 2.83
CA LEU A 130 15.93 5.93 2.50
C LEU A 130 15.07 5.02 1.61
N ASP A 131 13.87 4.69 2.09
CA ASP A 131 12.84 4.02 1.30
C ASP A 131 11.74 5.04 0.98
N MET A 132 11.69 5.54 -0.25
CA MET A 132 10.81 6.65 -0.64
C MET A 132 9.34 6.27 -0.84
N CYS A 133 9.05 4.98 -0.99
CA CYS A 133 7.71 4.43 -1.32
C CYS A 133 7.48 3.13 -0.53
N ALA A 134 7.58 3.22 0.78
CA ALA A 134 7.77 2.09 1.68
C ALA A 134 6.51 1.26 1.92
N ALA A 135 5.33 1.88 2.02
CA ALA A 135 4.13 1.16 2.45
C ALA A 135 3.66 0.15 1.37
N PRO A 136 3.13 -1.04 1.73
CA PRO A 136 2.76 -1.49 3.08
C PRO A 136 3.94 -2.02 3.92
N GLY A 137 5.19 -1.96 3.45
CA GLY A 137 6.38 -2.19 4.28
C GLY A 137 7.16 -3.46 4.04
N GLY A 138 6.72 -4.34 3.13
CA GLY A 138 7.34 -5.66 3.01
C GLY A 138 8.83 -5.64 2.67
N LYS A 139 9.31 -4.66 1.90
CA LYS A 139 10.76 -4.53 1.60
C LYS A 139 11.51 -3.87 2.75
N THR A 140 10.95 -2.78 3.29
CA THR A 140 11.49 -2.04 4.43
C THR A 140 11.73 -2.95 5.63
N THR A 141 10.73 -3.74 6.02
CA THR A 141 10.82 -4.67 7.16
C THR A 141 11.75 -5.84 6.88
N HIS A 142 11.77 -6.35 5.65
CA HIS A 142 12.71 -7.40 5.25
C HIS A 142 14.16 -6.92 5.39
N VAL A 143 14.50 -5.73 4.88
CA VAL A 143 15.83 -5.14 5.03
C VAL A 143 16.18 -4.92 6.51
N ALA A 144 15.26 -4.37 7.31
CA ALA A 144 15.48 -4.16 8.73
C ALA A 144 15.78 -5.47 9.48
N ASN A 145 15.01 -6.53 9.21
CA ASN A 145 15.23 -7.86 9.79
C ASN A 145 16.56 -8.49 9.34
N LEU A 146 16.93 -8.37 8.05
CA LEU A 146 18.21 -8.88 7.54
C LEU A 146 19.41 -8.18 8.18
N LEU A 147 19.33 -6.86 8.35
CA LEU A 147 20.40 -6.07 8.95
C LEU A 147 20.52 -6.31 10.46
N GLY A 148 19.41 -6.61 11.13
CA GLY A 148 19.36 -7.09 12.52
C GLY A 148 20.04 -6.12 13.49
N LYS A 149 21.07 -6.59 14.20
CA LYS A 149 21.78 -5.79 15.24
C LYS A 149 22.79 -4.78 14.68
N ARG A 150 22.90 -4.63 13.35
CA ARG A 150 23.83 -3.67 12.74
C ARG A 150 23.44 -2.22 13.06
N ASN A 151 24.40 -1.32 12.83
CA ASN A 151 24.20 0.10 13.10
C ASN A 151 23.67 0.84 11.88
N PHE A 152 22.36 0.75 11.67
CA PHE A 152 21.65 1.39 10.57
C PHE A 152 20.36 2.05 11.06
N MET A 153 19.84 2.94 10.23
CA MET A 153 18.52 3.56 10.38
C MET A 153 17.85 3.63 9.02
N ILE A 154 16.60 3.17 8.92
CA ILE A 154 15.80 3.29 7.71
C ILE A 154 14.79 4.42 7.91
N THR A 155 14.80 5.40 7.00
CA THR A 155 13.73 6.39 6.88
C THR A 155 12.77 5.91 5.79
N ALA A 156 11.57 5.53 6.18
CA ALA A 156 10.54 4.95 5.34
C ALA A 156 9.43 5.97 5.05
N MET A 157 9.22 6.31 3.79
CA MET A 157 8.27 7.32 3.36
C MET A 157 7.14 6.74 2.54
N ASP A 158 5.93 7.28 2.72
CA ASP A 158 4.84 7.05 1.77
C ASP A 158 3.93 8.30 1.70
N ARG A 159 3.41 8.57 0.50
CA ARG A 159 2.52 9.69 0.25
C ARG A 159 1.13 9.50 0.86
N SER A 160 0.69 8.26 1.04
CA SER A 160 -0.63 7.96 1.60
C SER A 160 -0.55 7.85 3.12
N LYS A 161 -1.24 8.74 3.83
CA LYS A 161 -1.36 8.68 5.29
C LYS A 161 -1.87 7.33 5.79
N THR A 162 -2.88 6.76 5.11
CA THR A 162 -3.46 5.47 5.49
C THR A 162 -2.44 4.34 5.34
N ARG A 163 -1.71 4.29 4.22
CA ARG A 163 -0.69 3.25 3.99
C ARG A 163 0.52 3.43 4.92
N ALA A 164 0.90 4.67 5.21
CA ALA A 164 1.95 4.97 6.20
C ALA A 164 1.54 4.50 7.62
N MET A 165 0.27 4.64 7.99
CA MET A 165 -0.25 4.07 9.25
C MET A 165 -0.26 2.53 9.24
N GLU A 166 -0.60 1.90 8.12
CA GLU A 166 -0.50 0.42 7.99
C GLU A 166 0.94 -0.06 8.17
N LEU A 167 1.90 0.67 7.58
CA LEU A 167 3.33 0.45 7.77
C LEU A 167 3.75 0.61 9.24
N ASP A 168 3.32 1.68 9.91
CA ASP A 168 3.63 1.92 11.33
C ASP A 168 3.12 0.79 12.23
N ASN A 169 1.88 0.36 12.02
CA ASN A 169 1.33 -0.79 12.72
C ASN A 169 2.15 -2.07 12.47
N LEU A 170 2.68 -2.26 11.25
CA LEU A 170 3.54 -3.40 10.94
C LEU A 170 4.89 -3.29 11.64
N ILE A 171 5.54 -2.11 11.64
CA ILE A 171 6.81 -1.87 12.33
C ILE A 171 6.68 -2.15 13.82
N GLN A 172 5.61 -1.68 14.45
CA GLN A 172 5.34 -1.94 15.87
C GLN A 172 5.14 -3.42 16.15
N LYS A 173 4.38 -4.14 15.31
CA LYS A 173 4.17 -5.60 15.44
C LYS A 173 5.45 -6.42 15.27
N LEU A 174 6.42 -5.91 14.54
CA LEU A 174 7.72 -6.54 14.32
C LEU A 174 8.80 -6.05 15.28
N GLU A 175 8.46 -5.14 16.19
CA GLU A 175 9.40 -4.56 17.16
C GLU A 175 10.61 -3.87 16.51
N LEU A 176 10.40 -3.21 15.36
CA LEU A 176 11.45 -2.56 14.55
C LEU A 176 11.51 -1.03 14.74
N GLY A 177 10.83 -0.49 15.75
CA GLY A 177 10.67 0.97 15.94
C GLY A 177 11.95 1.73 16.27
N ASP A 178 13.01 1.04 16.72
CA ASP A 178 14.34 1.59 16.96
C ASP A 178 15.20 1.66 15.69
N LYS A 179 14.78 0.98 14.61
CA LYS A 179 15.51 0.88 13.34
C LYS A 179 14.82 1.54 12.16
N VAL A 180 13.51 1.79 12.26
CA VAL A 180 12.70 2.33 11.16
C VAL A 180 11.91 3.54 11.62
N GLU A 181 12.20 4.69 11.01
CA GLU A 181 11.45 5.93 11.17
C GLU A 181 10.49 6.10 10.00
N ILE A 182 9.24 6.46 10.26
CA ILE A 182 8.22 6.62 9.23
C ILE A 182 7.91 8.10 9.00
N LEU A 183 7.94 8.53 7.75
CA LEU A 183 7.57 9.89 7.35
C LEU A 183 6.44 9.86 6.32
N HIS A 184 5.34 10.52 6.64
CA HIS A 184 4.27 10.76 5.67
C HIS A 184 4.62 11.99 4.82
N ASN A 185 5.09 11.76 3.59
CA ASN A 185 5.52 12.83 2.69
C ASN A 185 5.40 12.44 1.21
N ASP A 186 5.35 13.44 0.34
CA ASP A 186 5.52 13.26 -1.10
C ASP A 186 7.02 13.18 -1.41
N SER A 187 7.52 12.00 -1.77
CA SER A 187 8.95 11.77 -2.00
C SER A 187 9.51 12.63 -3.14
N ALA A 188 8.69 13.04 -4.10
CA ALA A 188 9.08 13.98 -5.15
C ALA A 188 9.42 15.39 -4.63
N LYS A 189 9.08 15.70 -3.38
CA LYS A 189 9.33 16.98 -2.70
C LYS A 189 10.24 16.83 -1.47
N ALA A 190 10.93 15.69 -1.35
CA ALA A 190 11.73 15.38 -0.16
C ALA A 190 13.06 16.15 -0.11
N CYS A 191 13.57 16.64 -1.25
CA CYS A 191 14.77 17.46 -1.28
C CYS A 191 14.44 18.91 -0.89
N GLN A 192 15.14 19.46 0.10
CA GLN A 192 15.22 20.91 0.29
C GLN A 192 16.46 21.42 -0.43
N GLU A 193 16.36 22.59 -1.07
CA GLU A 193 17.53 23.31 -1.56
C GLU A 193 18.32 23.79 -0.33
N GLU A 194 19.63 23.51 -0.27
CA GLU A 194 20.49 24.08 0.77
C GLU A 194 20.51 25.60 0.62
N ASN A 195 19.77 26.30 1.47
CA ASN A 195 19.97 27.74 1.65
C ASN A 195 21.37 27.95 2.22
N THR A 196 22.34 28.16 1.33
CA THR A 196 23.71 28.52 1.67
C THR A 196 23.76 30.01 2.06
N GLU A 197 23.00 30.40 3.07
CA GLU A 197 23.20 31.68 3.72
C GLU A 197 24.08 31.45 4.95
N ARG A 198 25.38 31.66 4.77
CA ARG A 198 26.28 31.95 5.90
C ARG A 198 25.73 33.20 6.58
N GLN A 199 25.02 33.03 7.68
CA GLN A 199 24.68 34.14 8.55
C GLN A 199 25.97 34.60 9.24
N GLU A 200 26.56 35.68 8.74
CA GLU A 200 27.50 36.49 9.52
C GLU A 200 26.77 37.06 10.74
N PRO A 201 27.38 37.08 11.94
CA PRO A 201 26.72 37.57 13.13
C PRO A 201 26.68 39.10 13.12
N LYS A 202 25.51 39.68 12.83
CA LYS A 202 25.25 41.12 13.07
C LYS A 202 24.55 41.33 14.40
N ASN A 203 25.32 41.85 15.35
CA ASN A 203 24.88 42.45 16.60
C ASN A 203 24.07 43.74 16.35
N LYS A 204 22.98 43.91 17.13
CA LYS A 204 22.43 45.15 17.75
C LYS A 204 22.27 46.40 16.86
N GLU A 205 21.16 47.15 16.82
CA GLU A 205 20.34 47.70 17.91
C GLU A 205 19.16 48.53 17.33
N LYS A 206 17.99 48.53 18.01
CA LYS A 206 16.91 49.56 18.10
C LYS A 206 16.27 50.08 16.77
N GLU A 207 15.02 50.49 16.65
CA GLU A 207 14.10 51.16 17.57
C GLU A 207 12.67 51.19 16.98
N GLN A 208 11.67 51.08 17.87
CA GLN A 208 10.34 51.74 17.87
C GLN A 208 9.57 51.98 16.55
N GLN A 209 8.35 51.42 16.42
CA GLN A 209 7.08 52.10 16.75
C GLN A 209 5.86 51.28 16.29
N LYS A 210 4.89 51.10 17.20
CA LYS A 210 3.50 50.70 16.92
C LYS A 210 2.69 51.97 16.63
N PRO A 211 1.55 51.88 15.91
CA PRO A 211 0.31 51.78 16.66
C PRO A 211 -0.75 50.84 16.07
N GLN A 212 -1.51 50.25 17.00
CA GLN A 212 -2.78 49.57 16.79
C GLN A 212 -3.82 50.48 16.13
N LYS A 213 -4.72 49.90 15.32
CA LYS A 213 -6.15 50.31 15.32
C LYS A 213 -7.07 49.12 15.03
N ARG A 214 -8.04 49.00 15.94
CA ARG A 214 -9.20 48.11 16.04
C ARG A 214 -10.27 48.60 15.06
N GLY A 215 -11.08 47.71 14.48
CA GLY A 215 -12.28 48.13 13.76
C GLY A 215 -12.92 47.04 12.90
N GLU A 216 -13.95 46.42 13.45
CA GLU A 216 -14.87 45.45 12.85
C GLU A 216 -15.48 45.89 11.51
N LYS A 217 -15.78 44.94 10.61
CA LYS A 217 -17.08 44.85 9.90
C LYS A 217 -17.23 43.60 9.02
N LYS A 218 -18.18 42.75 9.44
CA LYS A 218 -19.31 42.18 8.67
C LYS A 218 -19.04 41.39 7.39
N GLU A 219 -19.23 40.07 7.52
CA GLU A 219 -20.36 39.34 6.93
C GLU A 219 -21.08 40.02 5.73
N LYS A 220 -20.93 39.45 4.53
CA LYS A 220 -22.04 39.19 3.59
C LYS A 220 -21.55 38.54 2.27
N LYS A 221 -22.21 37.41 1.98
CA LYS A 221 -22.57 36.88 0.63
C LYS A 221 -21.40 36.27 -0.16
N PHE A 222 -21.52 35.09 -0.75
CA PHE A 222 -22.55 34.79 -1.76
C PHE A 222 -22.69 33.27 -1.97
N ALA A 223 -23.89 32.76 -1.77
CA ALA A 223 -24.31 31.48 -2.31
C ALA A 223 -24.50 31.59 -3.84
N LYS A 224 -23.85 30.71 -4.61
CA LYS A 224 -24.22 30.36 -6.00
C LYS A 224 -23.69 28.94 -6.26
N LYS A 225 -24.48 27.90 -5.99
CA LYS A 225 -25.46 27.28 -6.89
C LYS A 225 -24.85 26.69 -8.17
N ASN A 226 -24.84 25.36 -8.20
CA ASN A 226 -24.85 24.44 -9.33
C ASN A 226 -25.18 25.06 -10.69
N ASN A 227 -24.31 24.84 -11.69
CA ASN A 227 -24.66 24.23 -12.97
C ASN A 227 -23.47 24.16 -13.92
N ARG A 228 -23.12 22.94 -14.37
CA ARG A 228 -22.61 22.59 -15.71
C ARG A 228 -22.52 21.07 -15.78
N LYS A 229 -23.62 20.42 -16.17
CA LYS A 229 -23.89 19.90 -17.53
C LYS A 229 -22.85 18.88 -18.02
N LYS A 230 -23.29 17.62 -18.03
CA LYS A 230 -23.14 16.58 -19.06
C LYS A 230 -22.02 16.80 -20.09
N LYS A 231 -21.02 15.92 -20.08
CA LYS A 231 -20.40 15.42 -21.32
C LYS A 231 -20.17 13.91 -21.19
N ALA A 232 -20.87 13.18 -22.06
CA ALA A 232 -20.57 11.81 -22.40
C ALA A 232 -19.16 11.74 -23.01
N ALA A 233 -18.30 10.88 -22.47
CA ALA A 233 -17.05 10.50 -23.13
C ALA A 233 -17.30 9.15 -23.81
N LYS A 234 -17.25 9.20 -25.14
CA LYS A 234 -17.42 8.09 -26.06
C LYS A 234 -16.30 7.07 -25.85
N HIS A 235 -16.67 5.80 -25.89
CA HIS A 235 -15.78 4.69 -26.23
C HIS A 235 -15.07 5.00 -27.55
N THR A 236 -13.74 4.93 -27.56
CA THR A 236 -12.96 4.69 -28.77
C THR A 236 -12.19 3.40 -28.56
N TYR A 237 -12.68 2.38 -29.24
CA TYR A 237 -12.07 1.07 -29.42
C TYR A 237 -11.01 1.22 -30.53
N CYS A 238 -9.76 0.80 -30.30
CA CYS A 238 -8.75 0.67 -31.35
C CYS A 238 -8.38 -0.81 -31.49
N PRO A 239 -8.76 -1.49 -32.60
CA PRO A 239 -8.28 -2.82 -32.94
C PRO A 239 -7.10 -2.79 -33.92
N GLY A 240 -6.23 -3.80 -33.84
CA GLY A 240 -5.12 -4.10 -34.78
C GLY A 240 -3.76 -3.73 -34.17
N LEU A 241 -2.85 -4.62 -33.79
CA LEU A 241 -2.40 -5.92 -34.34
C LEU A 241 -2.03 -5.86 -35.83
N PHE A 242 -0.74 -5.64 -36.11
CA PHE A 242 -0.03 -6.35 -37.17
C PHE A 242 1.45 -6.49 -36.82
N ALA A 243 1.91 -7.74 -36.90
CA ALA A 243 3.27 -8.21 -36.67
C ALA A 243 4.26 -7.71 -37.73
N LEU A 244 5.57 -7.84 -37.45
CA LEU A 244 6.59 -8.42 -38.35
C LEU A 244 7.97 -8.55 -37.63
N LEU A 245 8.44 -9.81 -37.54
CA LEU A 245 9.81 -10.38 -37.72
C LEU A 245 11.01 -9.82 -36.91
N CYS A 246 11.63 -10.60 -35.99
CA CYS A 246 12.68 -11.68 -36.14
C CYS A 246 14.13 -11.12 -36.07
N PRO A 247 15.21 -11.90 -35.78
CA PRO A 247 15.31 -13.32 -35.40
C PRO A 247 16.34 -13.68 -34.26
N SER A 248 16.21 -14.93 -33.77
CA SER A 248 17.26 -15.89 -33.36
C SER A 248 18.39 -15.53 -32.35
N LEU A 249 18.46 -16.27 -31.24
CA LEU A 249 19.66 -17.04 -30.80
C LEU A 249 19.28 -18.04 -29.68
N PRO A 250 20.02 -19.17 -29.54
CA PRO A 250 19.50 -20.43 -29.05
C PRO A 250 19.67 -20.66 -27.54
N LEU A 251 18.74 -21.45 -27.01
CA LEU A 251 18.83 -22.15 -25.73
C LEU A 251 19.84 -23.30 -25.83
N SER A 252 20.90 -23.20 -25.04
CA SER A 252 21.55 -24.37 -24.45
C SER A 252 22.15 -23.99 -23.10
N LEU A 253 21.54 -24.44 -22.00
CA LEU A 253 22.32 -24.78 -20.83
C LEU A 253 21.59 -25.83 -20.00
N SER A 254 22.30 -26.93 -19.91
CA SER A 254 22.06 -28.18 -19.22
C SER A 254 21.82 -28.00 -17.72
N LEU A 255 21.02 -28.92 -17.20
CA LEU A 255 20.98 -29.29 -15.80
C LEU A 255 22.39 -29.39 -15.20
N PHE A 256 22.59 -28.71 -14.06
CA PHE A 256 23.22 -29.23 -12.85
C PHE A 256 22.64 -28.47 -11.65
#